data_AF-H2C3U6-F1
#
_entry.id   AF-H2C3U6-F1
#
_cell.length_a   1.000
_cell.length_b   1.000
_cell.length_c   1.000
_cell.angle_alpha   90.00
_cell.angle_beta   90.00
_cell.angle_gamma   90.00
#
_symmetry.space_group_name_H-M   'P 1'
#
loop_
_entity.id
_entity.type
_entity.pdbx_description
1 polymer ?
#
loop_
_entity_poly.entity_id
_entity_poly.type
_entity_poly.pdbx_seq_one_letter_code
_entity_poly.pdbx_strand_id
1 'polypeptide(L)'
;MEGHLPVGDLPPGLYYADLTLGNRVTTVKLLVQEHKRDSGTHSRYLYTTDLSLSEEEIEEAWRMRWEIEELHRDVKALGLEDSSFWRRERLRGYLTIFTIVTNVVRELVEELNLRSVEAFLRFVERHLGGPPGLMKIFKLP
;
A
#
# COMPACT_ATOMS: atom_id res chain seq x y z
N MET A 1 -10.02 -7.00 -39.74
CA MET A 1 -9.04 -7.40 -38.71
C MET A 1 -8.99 -6.23 -37.73
N GLU A 2 -9.87 -6.22 -36.74
CA GLU A 2 -9.86 -5.17 -35.70
C GLU A 2 -8.69 -5.47 -34.76
N GLY A 3 -7.62 -4.70 -34.90
CA GLY A 3 -6.41 -4.87 -34.09
C GLY A 3 -6.66 -4.35 -32.69
N HIS A 4 -6.96 -5.25 -31.75
CA HIS A 4 -6.88 -4.92 -30.34
C HIS A 4 -5.41 -4.62 -30.00
N LEU A 5 -5.09 -3.36 -29.68
CA LEU A 5 -3.76 -3.01 -29.17
C LEU A 5 -3.52 -3.80 -27.87
N PRO A 6 -2.37 -4.44 -27.69
CA PRO A 6 -1.97 -4.97 -26.40
C PRO A 6 -1.97 -3.83 -25.36
N VAL A 7 -2.50 -4.10 -24.16
CA VAL A 7 -2.56 -3.10 -23.08
C VAL A 7 -1.17 -2.49 -22.80
N GLY A 8 -0.11 -3.28 -22.98
CA GLY A 8 1.28 -2.85 -22.80
C GLY A 8 1.77 -1.79 -23.81
N ASP A 9 1.06 -1.63 -24.93
CA ASP A 9 1.42 -0.71 -26.02
C ASP A 9 0.52 0.54 -26.04
N LEU A 10 -0.36 0.71 -25.05
CA LEU A 10 -1.24 1.86 -24.95
C LEU A 10 -0.45 3.13 -24.56
N PRO A 11 -0.62 4.24 -25.28
CA PRO A 11 -0.03 5.51 -24.86
C PRO A 11 -0.71 6.03 -23.59
N PRO A 12 -0.09 6.96 -22.86
CA PRO A 12 -0.69 7.58 -21.68
C PRO A 12 -2.06 8.19 -22.00
N GLY A 13 -3.02 8.00 -21.10
CA GLY A 13 -4.38 8.47 -21.26
C GLY A 13 -5.40 7.61 -20.51
N LEU A 14 -6.66 8.02 -20.62
CA LEU A 14 -7.81 7.36 -20.00
C LEU A 14 -8.62 6.62 -21.04
N TYR A 15 -8.87 5.34 -20.78
CA TYR A 15 -9.55 4.42 -21.69
C TYR A 15 -10.71 3.74 -21.00
N TYR A 16 -11.71 3.33 -21.78
CA TYR A 16 -12.67 2.32 -21.37
C TYR A 16 -12.23 0.98 -21.94
N ALA A 17 -12.12 -0.03 -21.09
CA ALA A 17 -11.69 -1.36 -21.48
C ALA A 17 -12.63 -2.41 -20.89
N ASP A 18 -12.90 -3.45 -21.65
CA ASP A 18 -13.67 -4.60 -21.17
C ASP A 18 -12.73 -5.66 -20.62
N LEU A 19 -12.79 -5.88 -19.30
CA LEU A 19 -12.10 -6.98 -18.64
C LEU A 19 -12.98 -8.23 -18.66
N THR A 20 -12.48 -9.28 -19.29
CA THR A 20 -13.15 -10.59 -19.27
C THR A 20 -12.55 -11.46 -18.19
N LEU A 21 -13.34 -11.80 -17.17
CA LEU A 21 -12.98 -12.72 -16.10
C LEU A 21 -13.85 -13.98 -16.22
N GLY A 22 -13.30 -15.02 -16.86
CA GLY A 22 -14.06 -16.22 -17.21
C GLY A 22 -15.16 -15.91 -18.24
N ASN A 23 -16.42 -16.10 -17.87
CA ASN A 23 -17.58 -15.80 -18.72
C ASN A 23 -18.22 -14.42 -18.44
N ARG A 24 -17.63 -13.63 -17.53
CA ARG A 24 -18.14 -12.31 -17.17
C ARG A 24 -17.29 -11.23 -17.83
N VAL A 25 -17.96 -10.30 -18.50
CA VAL A 25 -17.34 -9.10 -19.03
C VAL A 25 -17.69 -7.94 -18.11
N THR A 26 -16.69 -7.19 -17.67
CA THR A 26 -16.84 -5.99 -16.83
C THR A 26 -16.09 -4.84 -17.48
N THR A 27 -16.82 -3.79 -17.83
CA THR A 27 -16.21 -2.55 -18.32
C THR A 27 -15.52 -1.84 -17.16
N VAL A 28 -14.29 -1.39 -17.41
CA VAL A 28 -13.48 -0.61 -16.48
C VAL A 28 -13.00 0.68 -17.14
N LYS A 29 -12.75 1.68 -16.32
CA LYS A 29 -11.92 2.82 -16.67
C LYS A 29 -10.46 2.42 -16.42
N LEU A 30 -9.60 2.56 -17.43
CA LEU A 30 -8.17 2.27 -17.37
C LEU A 30 -7.40 3.57 -17.61
N LEU A 31 -6.68 4.01 -16.58
CA LEU A 31 -5.76 5.14 -16.62
C LEU A 31 -4.33 4.60 -16.85
N VAL A 32 -3.72 5.01 -17.96
CA VAL A 32 -2.35 4.71 -18.33
C VAL A 32 -1.50 5.95 -18.11
N GLN A 33 -0.44 5.85 -17.31
CA GLN A 33 0.41 6.98 -16.98
C GLN A 33 1.88 6.64 -17.15
N GLU A 34 2.67 7.60 -17.60
CA GLU A 34 4.13 7.47 -17.52
C GLU A 34 4.62 7.79 -16.11
N HIS A 35 5.45 6.91 -15.59
CA HIS A 35 6.13 7.07 -14.32
C HIS A 35 7.62 6.91 -14.52
N LYS A 36 8.39 7.95 -14.15
CA LYS A 36 9.85 7.90 -14.18
C LYS A 36 10.37 7.11 -12.99
N ARG A 37 11.23 6.13 -13.27
CA ARG A 37 12.06 5.43 -12.27
C ARG A 37 13.53 5.59 -12.64
N ASP A 38 14.41 5.25 -11.71
CA ASP A 38 15.86 5.27 -11.92
C ASP A 38 16.31 4.42 -13.13
N SER A 39 15.51 3.41 -13.51
CA SER A 39 15.73 2.53 -14.66
C SER A 39 15.08 3.00 -15.98
N GLY A 40 14.43 4.16 -16.01
CA GLY A 40 13.77 4.73 -17.20
C GLY A 40 12.27 5.03 -17.02
N THR A 41 11.62 5.42 -18.11
CA THR A 41 10.16 5.69 -18.15
C THR A 41 9.40 4.37 -18.22
N HIS A 42 8.48 4.15 -17.28
CA HIS A 42 7.63 2.97 -17.23
C HIS A 42 6.16 3.38 -17.25
N SER A 43 5.32 2.63 -17.96
CA SER A 43 3.87 2.81 -17.90
C SER A 43 3.29 2.18 -16.63
N ARG A 44 2.45 2.94 -15.93
CA ARG A 44 1.61 2.51 -14.81
C ARG A 44 0.18 2.39 -15.31
N TYR A 45 -0.48 1.29 -14.93
CA TYR A 45 -1.83 0.97 -15.34
C TYR A 45 -2.71 0.92 -14.10
N LEU A 46 -3.61 1.89 -13.95
CA LEU A 46 -4.57 1.98 -12.85
C LEU A 46 -5.96 1.74 -13.43
N TYR A 47 -6.79 0.92 -12.79
CA TYR A 47 -8.15 0.66 -13.28
C TYR A 47 -9.19 0.73 -12.19
N THR A 48 -10.43 1.06 -12.57
CA THR A 48 -11.59 1.08 -11.67
C THR A 48 -12.83 0.55 -12.38
N THR A 49 -13.72 -0.11 -11.63
CA THR A 49 -15.07 -0.47 -12.10
C THR A 49 -16.08 0.66 -11.89
N ASP A 50 -15.72 1.69 -11.12
CA ASP A 50 -16.53 2.90 -10.99
C ASP A 50 -16.18 3.89 -12.10
N LEU A 51 -17.02 3.93 -13.12
CA LEU A 51 -16.80 4.72 -14.33
C LEU A 51 -16.97 6.23 -14.11
N SER A 52 -17.54 6.63 -12.97
CA SER A 52 -17.79 8.03 -12.65
C SER A 52 -16.54 8.78 -12.16
N LEU A 53 -15.53 8.05 -11.68
CA LEU A 53 -14.34 8.64 -11.08
C LEU A 53 -13.48 9.42 -12.08
N SER A 54 -12.93 10.55 -11.62
CA SER A 54 -11.91 11.33 -12.32
C SER A 54 -10.55 10.60 -12.32
N GLU A 55 -9.59 11.10 -13.09
CA GLU A 55 -8.23 10.56 -13.09
C GLU A 55 -7.57 10.71 -11.72
N GLU A 56 -7.74 11.86 -11.08
CA GLU A 56 -7.22 12.16 -9.74
C GLU A 56 -7.85 11.24 -8.68
N GLU A 57 -9.16 10.98 -8.75
CA GLU A 57 -9.85 10.07 -7.84
C GLU A 57 -9.39 8.62 -8.02
N ILE A 58 -9.10 8.21 -9.26
CA ILE A 58 -8.52 6.89 -9.56
C ILE A 58 -7.11 6.78 -8.97
N GLU A 59 -6.26 7.80 -9.16
CA GLU A 59 -4.92 7.84 -8.58
C GLU A 59 -4.95 7.75 -7.06
N GLU A 60 -5.80 8.55 -6.41
CA GLU A 60 -5.94 8.57 -4.96
C GLU A 60 -6.41 7.22 -4.41
N ALA A 61 -7.42 6.61 -5.04
CA ALA A 61 -7.90 5.29 -4.65
C ALA A 61 -6.80 4.22 -4.76
N TRP A 62 -5.98 4.29 -5.81
CA TRP A 62 -4.85 3.37 -5.99
C TRP A 62 -3.68 3.65 -5.03
N ARG A 63 -3.41 4.91 -4.69
CA ARG A 63 -2.44 5.29 -3.65
C ARG A 63 -2.86 4.71 -2.30
N MET A 64 -4.11 4.94 -1.89
CA MET A 64 -4.66 4.42 -0.64
C MET A 64 -4.60 2.89 -0.61
N ARG A 65 -4.91 2.22 -1.74
CA ARG A 65 -4.79 0.76 -1.85
C ARG A 65 -3.36 0.29 -1.62
N TRP A 66 -2.38 0.95 -2.23
CA TRP A 66 -0.97 0.59 -2.06
C TRP A 66 -0.50 0.79 -0.61
N GLU A 67 -0.91 1.89 0.03
CA GLU A 67 -0.61 2.14 1.45
C GLU A 67 -1.17 1.04 2.36
N ILE A 68 -2.38 0.54 2.09
CA ILE A 68 -3.01 -0.58 2.80
C ILE A 68 -2.26 -1.89 2.54
N GLU A 69 -1.85 -2.17 1.30
CA GLU A 69 -1.07 -3.36 0.96
C GLU A 69 0.30 -3.35 1.66
N GLU A 70 0.94 -2.19 1.72
CA GLU A 70 2.17 -1.99 2.48
C GLU A 70 1.94 -2.17 3.99
N LEU A 71 0.85 -1.62 4.53
CA LEU A 71 0.47 -1.78 5.93
C LEU A 71 0.30 -3.26 6.27
N HIS A 72 -0.41 -4.01 5.42
CA HIS A 72 -0.56 -5.46 5.57
C HIS A 72 0.77 -6.21 5.50
N ARG A 73 1.73 -5.79 4.66
CA ARG A 73 3.08 -6.37 4.65
C ARG A 73 3.84 -6.09 5.94
N ASP A 74 3.74 -4.86 6.45
CA ASP A 74 4.37 -4.44 7.70
C ASP A 74 3.79 -5.22 8.90
N VAL A 75 2.47 -5.40 8.96
CA VAL A 75 1.78 -6.23 9.98
C VAL A 75 2.36 -7.64 10.03
N LYS A 76 2.53 -8.25 8.85
CA LYS A 76 3.09 -9.60 8.72
C LYS A 76 4.56 -9.64 9.14
N ALA A 77 5.35 -8.66 8.71
CA ALA A 77 6.76 -8.56 9.09
C ALA A 77 6.96 -8.42 10.61
N LEU A 78 6.00 -7.81 11.31
CA LEU A 78 5.99 -7.67 12.77
C LEU A 78 5.43 -8.90 13.51
N GLY A 79 4.91 -9.92 12.80
CA GLY A 79 4.34 -11.13 13.41
C GLY A 79 3.02 -10.89 14.14
N LEU A 80 2.24 -9.86 13.76
CA LEU A 80 1.03 -9.42 14.48
C LEU A 80 -0.28 -9.99 13.89
N GLU A 81 -0.18 -10.97 13.01
CA GLU A 81 -1.29 -11.58 12.26
C GLU A 81 -2.28 -12.39 13.12
N ASP A 82 -1.83 -12.93 14.27
CA ASP A 82 -2.59 -13.87 15.11
C ASP A 82 -3.13 -13.29 16.43
N SER A 83 -3.12 -11.96 16.61
CA SER A 83 -3.70 -11.35 17.81
C SER A 83 -5.22 -11.58 17.84
N SER A 84 -5.74 -12.31 18.83
CA SER A 84 -7.13 -12.78 18.86
C SER A 84 -8.16 -11.68 19.21
N PHE A 85 -9.21 -11.49 18.38
CA PHE A 85 -10.23 -10.43 18.52
C PHE A 85 -11.68 -10.95 18.39
N TRP A 86 -12.40 -11.08 19.51
CA TRP A 86 -13.78 -11.60 19.49
C TRP A 86 -14.90 -10.56 19.66
N ARG A 87 -14.65 -9.24 19.56
CA ARG A 87 -15.71 -8.19 19.59
C ARG A 87 -15.42 -7.00 18.67
N ARG A 88 -16.43 -6.53 17.91
CA ARG A 88 -16.32 -5.40 16.95
C ARG A 88 -15.82 -4.08 17.55
N GLU A 89 -16.22 -3.74 18.78
CA GLU A 89 -15.72 -2.52 19.46
C GLU A 89 -14.23 -2.62 19.79
N ARG A 90 -13.78 -3.79 20.24
CA ARG A 90 -12.34 -4.05 20.47
C ARG A 90 -11.57 -4.06 19.17
N LEU A 91 -12.15 -4.56 18.08
CA LEU A 91 -11.55 -4.53 16.76
C LEU A 91 -11.36 -3.10 16.24
N ARG A 92 -12.36 -2.22 16.40
CA ARG A 92 -12.23 -0.81 15.96
C ARG A 92 -11.20 -0.04 16.78
N GLY A 93 -11.22 -0.19 18.10
CA GLY A 93 -10.21 0.42 18.98
C GLY A 93 -8.81 -0.10 18.68
N TYR A 94 -8.68 -1.41 18.41
CA TYR A 94 -7.42 -2.01 17.99
C TYR A 94 -6.96 -1.48 16.64
N LEU A 95 -7.79 -1.50 15.60
CA LEU A 95 -7.42 -0.96 14.29
C LEU A 95 -6.97 0.50 14.37
N THR A 96 -7.63 1.31 15.21
CA THR A 96 -7.24 2.71 15.41
C THR A 96 -5.85 2.82 16.05
N ILE A 97 -5.62 2.12 17.17
CA ILE A 97 -4.30 2.08 17.82
C ILE A 97 -3.23 1.50 16.89
N PHE A 98 -3.60 0.47 16.13
CA PHE A 98 -2.73 -0.23 15.22
C PHE A 98 -2.29 0.65 14.06
N THR A 99 -3.23 1.35 13.41
CA THR A 99 -2.92 2.34 12.36
C THR A 99 -2.04 3.47 12.90
N ILE A 100 -2.31 3.97 14.11
CA ILE A 100 -1.45 4.98 14.74
C ILE A 100 -0.02 4.44 14.92
N VAL A 101 0.13 3.24 15.50
CA VAL A 101 1.44 2.61 15.72
C VAL A 101 2.17 2.38 14.40
N THR A 102 1.48 1.90 13.35
CA THR A 102 2.14 1.69 12.05
C THR A 102 2.56 3.01 11.40
N ASN A 103 1.73 4.06 11.48
CA ASN A 103 2.10 5.36 10.94
C ASN A 103 3.31 5.95 11.68
N VAL A 104 3.34 5.85 13.02
CA VAL A 104 4.52 6.26 13.82
C VAL A 104 5.77 5.47 13.42
N VAL A 105 5.65 4.15 13.20
CA VAL A 105 6.79 3.33 12.75
C VAL A 105 7.27 3.76 11.35
N ARG A 106 6.35 4.12 10.45
CA ARG A 106 6.72 4.63 9.12
C ARG A 106 7.44 5.97 9.19
N GLU A 107 6.92 6.91 9.98
CA GLU A 107 7.59 8.20 10.23
C GLU A 107 9.00 7.98 10.79
N LEU A 108 9.17 7.07 11.76
CA LEU A 108 10.49 6.74 12.31
C LEU A 108 11.42 6.08 11.28
N VAL A 109 10.90 5.24 10.39
CA VAL A 109 11.69 4.67 9.28
C VAL A 109 12.21 5.78 8.38
N GLU A 110 11.38 6.76 8.04
CA GLU A 110 11.76 7.92 7.23
C GLU A 110 12.78 8.82 7.96
N GLU A 111 12.51 9.18 9.22
CA GLU A 111 13.38 10.04 10.04
C GLU A 111 14.78 9.43 10.24
N LEU A 112 14.83 8.11 10.39
CA LEU A 112 16.09 7.37 10.54
C LEU A 112 16.75 7.05 9.19
N ASN A 113 16.17 7.50 8.08
CA ASN A 113 16.61 7.25 6.71
C ASN A 113 16.83 5.75 6.43
N LEU A 114 15.91 4.94 6.93
CA LEU A 114 15.92 3.49 6.78
C LEU A 114 15.10 3.08 5.57
N ARG A 115 15.52 1.99 4.92
CA ARG A 115 14.90 1.55 3.66
C ARG A 115 13.60 0.76 3.83
N SER A 116 13.26 0.35 5.05
CA SER A 116 12.07 -0.44 5.35
C SER A 116 11.83 -0.59 6.86
N VAL A 117 10.62 -1.01 7.23
CA VAL A 117 10.26 -1.43 8.60
C VAL A 117 11.15 -2.59 9.08
N GLU A 118 11.51 -3.52 8.20
CA GLU A 118 12.42 -4.61 8.56
C GLU A 118 13.84 -4.12 8.88
N ALA A 119 14.32 -3.07 8.19
CA ALA A 119 15.58 -2.41 8.54
C ALA A 119 15.49 -1.72 9.90
N PHE A 120 14.34 -1.11 10.22
CA PHE A 120 14.05 -0.56 11.54
C PHE A 120 14.04 -1.62 12.64
N LEU A 121 13.42 -2.78 12.43
CA LEU A 121 13.45 -3.87 13.41
C LEU A 121 14.87 -4.37 13.67
N ARG A 122 15.68 -4.54 12.61
CA ARG A 122 17.11 -4.88 12.76
C ARG A 122 17.88 -3.79 13.50
N PHE A 123 17.55 -2.52 13.27
CA PHE A 123 18.16 -1.41 13.98
C PHE A 123 17.85 -1.48 15.48
N VAL A 124 16.58 -1.65 15.84
CA VAL A 124 16.10 -1.81 17.23
C VAL A 124 16.76 -3.02 17.90
N GLU A 125 16.82 -4.16 17.21
CA GLU A 125 17.45 -5.37 17.75
C GLU A 125 18.94 -5.14 18.05
N ARG A 126 19.69 -4.59 17.08
CA ARG A 126 21.14 -4.42 17.20
C ARG A 126 21.57 -3.32 18.16
N HIS A 127 20.82 -2.22 18.23
CA HIS A 127 21.26 -1.02 18.95
C HIS A 127 20.51 -0.79 20.25
N LEU A 128 19.29 -1.30 20.35
CA LEU A 128 18.45 -1.14 21.54
C LEU A 128 18.28 -2.45 22.32
N GLY A 129 18.68 -3.60 21.76
CA GLY A 129 18.43 -4.90 22.39
C GLY A 129 16.98 -5.34 22.25
N GLY A 130 16.36 -4.99 21.12
CA GLY A 130 15.02 -5.42 20.74
C GLY A 130 13.90 -4.54 21.32
N PRO A 131 12.64 -5.00 21.21
CA PRO A 131 11.46 -4.27 21.68
C PRO A 131 11.56 -3.77 23.15
N PRO A 132 12.16 -4.52 24.11
CA PRO A 132 12.33 -4.02 25.47
C PRO A 132 13.21 -2.77 25.59
N GLY A 133 14.20 -2.61 24.72
CA GLY A 133 15.05 -1.43 24.67
C GLY A 133 14.36 -0.22 24.10
N LEU A 134 13.58 -0.42 23.03
CA LEU A 134 12.75 0.63 22.46
C LEU A 134 11.75 1.18 23.49
N MET A 135 11.09 0.30 24.25
CA MET A 135 10.17 0.71 25.32
C MET A 135 10.82 1.52 26.45
N LYS A 136 12.14 1.40 26.66
CA LYS A 136 12.86 2.22 27.66
C LYS A 136 13.05 3.66 27.20
N ILE A 137 13.11 3.92 25.90
CA ILE A 137 13.23 5.27 25.33
C ILE A 137 11.92 6.04 25.51
N PHE A 138 10.78 5.36 25.30
CA PHE A 138 9.45 5.93 25.42
C PHE A 138 8.91 6.01 26.85
N LYS A 139 9.74 5.79 27.87
CA LYS A 139 9.34 6.13 29.24
C LYS A 139 9.22 7.65 29.34
N LEU A 140 8.01 8.14 29.13
CA LEU A 140 7.57 9.43 29.66
C LEU A 140 7.75 9.38 31.19
N PRO A 141 8.22 10.48 31.81
CA PRO A 141 8.36 10.58 33.26
C PRO A 141 7.04 10.30 34.01
#